data_AF-A0A3C1BWJ6-F1
#
_entry.id   AF-A0A3C1BWJ6-F1
#
_cell.length_a   1.000
_cell.length_b   1.000
_cell.length_c   1.000
_cell.angle_alpha   90.00
_cell.angle_beta   90.00
_cell.angle_gamma   90.00
#
_symmetry.space_group_name_H-M   'P 1'
#
loop_
_entity.id
_entity.type
_entity.pdbx_description
1 polymer ?
#
loop_
_entity_poly.entity_id
_entity_poly.type
_entity_poly.pdbx_seq_one_letter_code
_entity_poly.pdbx_strand_id
1 'polypeptide(L)'
;MYPPARRELERRGIPWGDHRSRQVTLADYRHFDRIYYMDRSNARYLARLLPQNPEKIRPLLPRDVADPWYTGDFETTYRDLVEGCRKILEEFA
;
A
#
# COMPACT_ATOMS: atom_id res chain seq x y z
N MET A 1 -3.19 -3.77 -14.18
CA MET A 1 -2.84 -2.46 -13.58
C MET A 1 -3.68 -1.36 -14.22
N TYR A 2 -4.12 -0.35 -13.44
CA TYR A 2 -4.89 0.80 -13.93
C TYR A 2 -4.08 1.65 -14.94
N PRO A 3 -4.58 1.97 -16.15
CA PRO A 3 -3.78 2.62 -17.19
C PRO A 3 -3.14 3.97 -16.82
N PRO A 4 -3.81 4.90 -16.10
CA PRO A 4 -3.19 6.13 -15.63
C PRO A 4 -2.05 5.88 -14.63
N ALA A 5 -2.20 4.93 -13.70
CA ALA A 5 -1.12 4.56 -12.79
C ALA A 5 0.11 4.02 -13.55
N ARG A 6 -0.13 3.20 -14.58
CA ARG A 6 0.94 2.71 -15.46
C ARG A 6 1.69 3.86 -16.13
N ARG A 7 0.98 4.84 -16.71
CA ARG A 7 1.61 6.00 -17.35
C ARG A 7 2.46 6.81 -16.37
N GLU A 8 1.99 6.95 -15.14
CA GLU A 8 2.75 7.65 -14.11
C GLU A 8 4.05 6.91 -13.75
N LEU A 9 3.99 5.59 -13.58
CA LEU A 9 5.17 4.77 -13.31
C LEU A 9 6.16 4.82 -14.48
N GLU A 10 5.67 4.74 -15.72
CA GLU A 10 6.50 4.90 -16.93
C GLU A 10 7.18 6.28 -16.98
N ARG A 11 6.46 7.37 -16.67
CA ARG A 11 7.03 8.74 -16.62
C ARG A 11 8.17 8.87 -15.61
N ARG A 12 8.13 8.11 -14.52
CA ARG A 12 9.15 8.13 -13.46
C ARG A 12 10.25 7.08 -13.65
N GLY A 13 10.19 6.28 -14.72
CA GLY A 13 11.15 5.20 -14.97
C GLY A 13 11.03 4.04 -13.97
N ILE A 14 9.87 3.86 -13.35
CA ILE A 14 9.65 2.80 -12.37
C ILE A 14 9.10 1.57 -13.11
N PRO A 15 9.78 0.42 -13.04
CA PRO A 15 9.28 -0.80 -13.65
C PRO A 15 7.99 -1.24 -12.95
N TRP A 16 7.01 -1.62 -13.74
CA TRP A 16 5.76 -2.18 -13.25
C TRP A 16 5.62 -3.58 -13.87
N GLY A 17 5.61 -4.61 -13.02
CA GLY A 17 5.50 -6.00 -13.46
C GLY A 17 4.05 -6.43 -13.74
N ASP A 18 3.81 -7.74 -13.82
CA ASP A 18 2.44 -8.29 -13.85
C ASP A 18 1.81 -8.22 -12.45
N HIS A 19 1.37 -7.02 -12.08
CA HIS A 19 0.63 -6.81 -10.83
C HIS A 19 -0.87 -7.07 -11.05
N ARG A 20 -1.39 -8.02 -10.29
CA ARG A 20 -2.82 -8.38 -10.26
C ARG A 20 -3.39 -8.21 -8.87
N SER A 21 -4.54 -7.56 -8.81
CA SER A 21 -5.31 -7.47 -7.57
C SER A 21 -5.82 -8.85 -7.18
N ARG A 22 -5.70 -9.19 -5.90
CA ARG A 22 -6.27 -10.40 -5.32
C ARG A 22 -6.79 -10.10 -3.92
N GLN A 23 -7.70 -10.93 -3.44
CA GLN A 23 -8.23 -10.80 -2.09
C GLN A 23 -7.17 -11.19 -1.06
N VAL A 24 -7.12 -10.43 0.04
CA VAL A 24 -6.31 -10.76 1.23
C VAL A 24 -6.98 -11.89 1.99
N THR A 25 -6.18 -12.85 2.43
CA THR A 25 -6.64 -14.07 3.11
C THR A 25 -5.85 -14.32 4.38
N LEU A 26 -6.33 -15.25 5.22
CA LEU A 26 -5.58 -15.68 6.40
C LEU A 26 -4.23 -16.35 6.03
N ALA A 27 -4.08 -16.86 4.80
CA ALA A 27 -2.78 -17.38 4.34
C ALA A 27 -1.74 -16.26 4.23
N ASP A 28 -2.14 -15.07 3.78
CA ASP A 28 -1.26 -13.89 3.75
C ASP A 28 -0.83 -13.47 5.14
N TYR A 29 -1.76 -13.47 6.09
CA TYR A 29 -1.46 -13.19 7.50
C TYR A 29 -0.44 -14.17 8.08
N ARG A 30 -0.48 -15.45 7.70
CA ARG A 30 0.52 -16.42 8.15
C ARG A 30 1.86 -16.26 7.44
N HIS A 31 1.86 -15.85 6.18
CA HIS A 31 3.05 -15.82 5.34
C HIS A 31 3.93 -14.57 5.54
N PHE A 32 3.33 -13.39 5.66
CA PHE A 32 4.08 -12.13 5.76
C PHE A 32 4.31 -11.70 7.20
N ASP A 33 5.48 -11.15 7.54
CA ASP A 33 5.77 -10.64 8.90
C ASP A 33 5.14 -9.26 9.19
N ARG A 34 4.93 -8.48 8.14
CA ARG A 34 4.32 -7.14 8.16
C ARG A 34 3.30 -7.01 7.04
N ILE A 35 2.20 -6.32 7.33
CA ILE A 35 1.14 -5.96 6.39
C ILE A 35 0.89 -4.46 6.57
N TYR A 36 1.21 -3.68 5.53
CA TYR A 36 0.96 -2.25 5.52
C TYR A 36 -0.32 -1.94 4.75
N TYR A 37 -1.14 -1.04 5.28
CA TYR A 37 -2.34 -0.54 4.61
C TYR A 37 -2.27 0.97 4.38
N MET A 38 -2.97 1.42 3.34
CA MET A 38 -2.86 2.79 2.84
C MET A 38 -3.86 3.76 3.46
N ASP A 39 -5.02 3.27 3.92
CA ASP A 39 -6.10 4.11 4.43
C ASP A 39 -6.96 3.41 5.49
N ARG A 40 -7.83 4.19 6.15
CA ARG A 40 -8.77 3.70 7.18
C ARG A 40 -9.80 2.67 6.67
N SER A 41 -10.19 2.73 5.40
CA SER A 41 -11.11 1.74 4.83
C SER A 41 -10.43 0.38 4.74
N ASN A 42 -9.18 0.34 4.29
CA ASN A 42 -8.34 -0.87 4.28
C ASN A 42 -8.19 -1.44 5.69
N ALA A 43 -7.93 -0.59 6.70
CA ALA A 43 -7.88 -1.03 8.10
C ALA A 43 -9.18 -1.75 8.53
N ARG A 44 -10.35 -1.15 8.21
CA ARG A 44 -11.65 -1.74 8.53
C ARG A 44 -11.91 -3.07 7.80
N TYR A 45 -11.49 -3.21 6.55
CA TYR A 45 -11.64 -4.45 5.80
C TYR A 45 -10.70 -5.54 6.33
N LEU A 46 -9.43 -5.22 6.56
CA LEU A 46 -8.49 -6.14 7.17
C LEU A 46 -8.96 -6.58 8.56
N ALA A 47 -9.60 -5.70 9.33
CA ALA A 47 -10.18 -6.04 10.62
C ALA A 47 -11.29 -7.09 10.60
N ARG A 48 -11.97 -7.24 9.46
CA ARG A 48 -12.99 -8.29 9.25
C ARG A 48 -12.40 -9.60 8.76
N LEU A 49 -11.24 -9.56 8.11
CA LEU A 49 -10.63 -10.71 7.44
C LEU A 49 -9.55 -11.38 8.28
N LEU A 50 -8.82 -10.62 9.11
CA LEU A 50 -7.59 -11.07 9.77
C LEU A 50 -7.65 -10.84 11.29
N PRO A 51 -6.95 -11.68 12.08
CA PRO A 51 -6.72 -11.41 13.49
C PRO A 51 -6.02 -10.05 13.69
N GLN A 52 -6.48 -9.28 14.67
CA GLN A 52 -5.91 -7.98 14.97
C GLN A 52 -4.56 -8.12 15.66
N ASN A 53 -3.54 -7.55 15.05
CA ASN A 53 -2.20 -7.47 15.62
C ASN A 53 -1.57 -6.14 15.17
N PRO A 54 -1.51 -5.11 16.02
CA PRO A 54 -1.00 -3.78 15.65
C PRO A 54 0.52 -3.76 15.43
N GLU A 55 1.25 -4.80 15.83
CA GLU A 55 2.67 -4.93 15.50
C GLU A 55 2.89 -5.44 14.07
N LYS A 56 1.93 -6.22 13.56
CA LYS A 56 1.99 -6.85 12.24
C LYS A 56 1.24 -6.08 11.18
N ILE A 57 0.05 -5.59 11.50
CA ILE A 57 -0.84 -4.85 10.58
C ILE A 57 -0.77 -3.38 10.96
N ARG A 58 -0.15 -2.57 10.11
CA ARG A 58 0.17 -1.17 10.39
C ARG A 58 -0.23 -0.25 9.25
N PRO A 59 -0.55 1.02 9.52
CA PRO A 59 -0.68 1.98 8.44
C PRO A 59 0.70 2.25 7.82
N LEU A 60 0.76 2.49 6.51
CA LEU A 60 2.01 2.84 5.83
C LEU A 60 2.56 4.20 6.33
N LEU A 61 1.65 5.12 6.65
CA LEU A 61 1.93 6.46 7.15
C LEU A 61 0.97 6.79 8.30
N PRO A 62 1.27 7.77 9.18
CA PRO A 62 0.36 8.18 10.27
C PRO A 62 -0.95 8.83 9.78
N ARG A 63 -1.11 8.96 8.46
CA ARG A 63 -2.23 9.57 7.74
C ARG A 63 -2.58 8.68 6.55
N ASP A 64 -3.78 8.86 6.02
CA ASP A 64 -4.19 8.15 4.81
C ASP A 64 -3.31 8.59 3.63
N VAL A 65 -2.92 7.63 2.81
CA VAL A 65 -2.23 7.85 1.53
C VAL A 65 -3.24 8.39 0.53
N ALA A 66 -2.86 9.41 -0.24
CA ALA A 66 -3.73 9.94 -1.28
C ALA A 66 -4.08 8.85 -2.33
N ASP A 67 -5.36 8.67 -2.63
CA ASP A 67 -5.83 7.75 -3.67
C ASP A 67 -6.02 8.49 -5.01
N PRO A 68 -5.22 8.18 -6.04
CA PRO A 68 -5.27 8.89 -7.30
C PRO A 68 -6.47 8.46 -8.16
N TRP A 69 -7.19 7.39 -7.79
CA TRP A 69 -8.41 6.97 -8.49
C TRP A 69 -9.52 8.01 -8.36
N TYR A 70 -9.65 8.63 -7.17
CA TYR A 70 -10.71 9.61 -6.89
C TYR A 70 -10.29 11.05 -7.19
N THR A 71 -9.00 11.37 -7.05
CA THR A 71 -8.51 12.75 -7.19
C THR A 71 -7.87 13.03 -8.55
N GLY A 72 -7.35 12.00 -9.23
CA GLY A 72 -6.46 12.16 -10.38
C GLY A 72 -5.07 12.70 -10.02
N ASP A 73 -4.78 12.94 -8.74
CA ASP A 73 -3.49 13.46 -8.27
C ASP A 73 -2.52 12.32 -7.95
N PHE A 74 -1.77 11.93 -8.97
CA PHE A 74 -0.74 10.90 -8.85
C PHE A 74 0.55 11.38 -8.18
N GLU A 75 0.81 12.70 -8.15
CA GLU A 75 2.03 13.24 -7.54
C GLU A 75 1.97 13.10 -6.02
N THR A 76 0.84 13.45 -5.42
CA THR A 76 0.66 13.31 -3.97
C THR A 76 0.72 11.84 -3.56
N THR A 77 0.03 10.94 -4.28
CA THR A 77 0.13 9.49 -4.04
C THR A 77 1.56 9.00 -4.14
N TYR A 78 2.30 9.42 -5.16
CA TYR A 78 3.70 9.00 -5.33
C TYR A 78 4.57 9.45 -4.15
N ARG A 79 4.47 10.72 -3.75
CA ARG A 79 5.23 11.27 -2.62
C ARG A 79 4.95 10.50 -1.33
N ASP A 80 3.69 10.19 -1.07
CA ASP A 80 3.26 9.41 0.08
C ASP A 80 3.86 8.00 0.07
N LEU A 81 3.78 7.31 -1.07
CA LEU A 81 4.35 5.97 -1.20
C LEU A 81 5.87 5.96 -1.03
N VAL A 82 6.58 6.96 -1.57
CA VAL A 82 8.04 7.10 -1.38
C VAL A 82 8.38 7.34 0.08
N GLU A 83 7.65 8.21 0.78
CA GLU A 83 7.83 8.46 2.21
C GLU A 83 7.63 7.15 3.02
N GLY A 84 6.54 6.44 2.75
CA GLY A 84 6.21 5.18 3.42
C GLY A 84 7.25 4.09 3.18
N CYS A 85 7.65 3.89 1.93
CA CYS A 85 8.67 2.89 1.58
C CYS A 85 10.03 3.18 2.24
N ARG A 86 10.44 4.46 2.34
CA ARG A 86 11.68 4.84 3.04
C ARG A 86 11.62 4.51 4.53
N LYS A 87 10.50 4.80 5.19
CA LYS A 87 10.28 4.43 6.59
C LYS A 87 10.34 2.92 6.82
N ILE A 88 9.74 2.15 5.92
CA ILE A 88 9.85 0.68 5.97
C ILE A 88 11.32 0.26 5.88
N LEU A 89 12.09 0.79 4.94
CA LEU A 89 13.51 0.44 4.80
C LEU A 89 14.31 0.80 6.06
N GLU A 90 14.02 1.93 6.70
CA GLU A 90 14.64 2.33 7.98
C GLU A 90 14.28 1.38 9.14
N GLU A 91 13.08 0.81 9.16
CA GLU A 91 12.67 -0.20 10.16
C GLU A 91 13.46 -1.52 10.03
N PHE A 92 14.02 -1.80 8.85
CA PHE A 92 14.73 -3.05 8.53
C PHE A 92 16.24 -2.88 8.30
N ALA A 93 16.78 -1.66 8.46
CA ALA A 93 18.20 -1.38 8.39
C ALA A 93 18.90 -1.71 9.72
#